data_AF-F0YNX3-F1
#
_entry.id   AF-F0YNX3-F1
#
_cell.length_a   1.000
_cell.length_b   1.000
_cell.length_c   1.000
_cell.angle_alpha   90.00
_cell.angle_beta   90.00
_cell.angle_gamma   90.00
#
_symmetry.space_group_name_H-M   'P 1'
#
loop_
_entity.id
_entity.type
_entity.pdbx_description
1 polymer ?
#
loop_
_entity_poly.entity_id
_entity_poly.type
_entity_poly.pdbx_seq_one_letter_code
_entity_poly.pdbx_strand_id
1 'polypeptide(L)'
;MASGIYVTWQSPDERECCRIQSNSSCLCGHALKSHDAPKGGGARLRPPGCSKCGCSRFRYAPTRPEECGQWWLPRRKDFDVKAWRARVRKNPQDYACLNCDQKVSDHEAVFETERARRDAGRPVREAFAPLASTPELQALVL
;
A
#
# COMPACT_ATOMS: atom_id res chain seq x y z
N MET A 1 8.01 -10.69 -10.90
CA MET A 1 8.00 -9.27 -10.51
C MET A 1 9.21 -8.64 -11.17
N ALA A 2 9.04 -7.60 -12.00
CA ALA A 2 10.17 -6.92 -12.62
C ALA A 2 11.09 -6.41 -11.49
N SER A 3 12.35 -6.85 -11.51
CA SER A 3 13.36 -6.71 -10.45
C SER A 3 13.89 -5.27 -10.27
N GLY A 4 12.99 -4.27 -10.31
CA GLY A 4 13.36 -2.86 -10.24
C GLY A 4 12.17 -1.90 -10.15
N ILE A 5 10.98 -2.38 -9.75
CA ILE A 5 9.82 -1.53 -9.50
C ILE A 5 9.50 -1.55 -8.01
N TYR A 6 9.47 -0.36 -7.41
CA TYR A 6 9.18 -0.12 -6.01
C TYR A 6 7.77 0.43 -5.91
N VAL A 7 6.97 -0.12 -5.00
CA VAL A 7 5.59 0.30 -4.80
C VAL A 7 5.43 0.80 -3.38
N THR A 8 5.14 2.09 -3.24
CA THR A 8 4.90 2.73 -1.94
C THR A 8 3.51 3.32 -1.88
N TRP A 9 2.97 3.37 -0.68
CA TRP A 9 1.67 3.97 -0.41
C TRP A 9 1.91 5.34 0.20
N GLN A 10 1.61 6.39 -0.56
CA GLN A 10 1.96 7.75 -0.21
C GLN A 10 0.74 8.54 0.23
N SER A 11 0.88 9.33 1.29
CA SER A 11 -0.14 10.29 1.71
C SER A 11 -0.14 11.52 0.78
N PRO A 12 -1.17 12.39 0.86
CA PRO A 12 -1.20 13.69 0.18
C PRO A 12 0.05 14.56 0.41
N ASP A 13 0.68 14.45 1.58
CA ASP A 13 1.92 15.17 1.92
C ASP A 13 3.19 14.47 1.41
N GLU A 14 3.05 13.54 0.45
CA GLU A 14 4.13 12.76 -0.17
C GLU A 14 4.94 11.86 0.80
N ARG A 15 4.39 11.59 2.00
CA ARG A 15 5.00 10.67 2.97
C ARG A 15 4.75 9.22 2.58
N GLU A 16 5.81 8.41 2.54
CA GLU A 16 5.72 6.96 2.31
C GLU A 16 5.22 6.23 3.56
N CYS A 17 3.92 5.99 3.65
CA CYS A 17 3.28 5.42 4.83
C CYS A 17 3.42 3.91 4.95
N CYS A 18 3.42 3.20 3.82
CA CYS A 18 3.71 1.78 3.82
C CYS A 18 4.29 1.33 2.48
N ARG A 19 4.77 0.09 2.48
CA ARG A 19 5.26 -0.58 1.27
C ARG A 19 4.26 -1.60 0.82
N ILE A 20 4.03 -1.61 -0.49
CA ILE A 20 3.05 -2.50 -1.11
C ILE A 20 3.82 -3.67 -1.72
N GLN A 21 3.44 -4.87 -1.30
CA GLN A 21 4.03 -6.12 -1.77
C GLN A 21 3.12 -6.77 -2.81
N SER A 22 3.60 -7.81 -3.48
CA SER A 22 2.82 -8.55 -4.49
C SER A 22 1.53 -9.18 -3.97
N ASN A 23 1.48 -9.51 -2.67
CA ASN A 23 0.30 -10.07 -2.01
C ASN A 23 -0.63 -9.00 -1.40
N SER A 24 -0.25 -7.72 -1.43
CA SER A 24 -1.11 -6.63 -0.97
C SER A 24 -2.40 -6.55 -1.78
N SER A 25 -3.53 -6.33 -1.10
CA SER A 25 -4.85 -6.34 -1.73
C SER A 25 -5.23 -4.97 -2.30
N CYS A 26 -5.90 -5.00 -3.44
CA CYS A 26 -6.56 -3.85 -4.05
C CYS A 26 -7.99 -3.67 -3.52
N LEU A 27 -8.58 -2.48 -3.64
CA LEU A 27 -10.00 -2.23 -3.36
C LEU A 27 -10.94 -3.10 -4.21
N CYS A 28 -10.52 -3.55 -5.40
CA CYS A 28 -11.29 -4.52 -6.20
C CYS A 28 -11.29 -5.93 -5.58
N GLY A 29 -10.40 -6.19 -4.62
CA GLY A 29 -10.29 -7.43 -3.88
C GLY A 29 -9.24 -8.42 -4.36
N HIS A 30 -8.56 -8.14 -5.47
CA HIS A 30 -7.45 -8.94 -5.97
C HIS A 30 -6.10 -8.46 -5.43
N ALA A 31 -5.13 -9.35 -5.33
CA ALA A 31 -3.76 -9.02 -4.94
C ALA A 31 -3.02 -8.30 -6.09
N LEU A 32 -2.01 -7.49 -5.78
CA LEU A 32 -1.19 -6.78 -6.77
C LEU A 32 -0.62 -7.72 -7.84
N LYS A 33 -0.25 -8.95 -7.49
CA LYS A 33 0.21 -9.96 -8.47
C LYS A 33 -0.82 -10.38 -9.53
N SER A 34 -2.11 -10.09 -9.29
CA SER A 34 -3.20 -10.32 -10.26
C SER A 34 -3.48 -9.08 -11.13
N HIS A 35 -2.67 -8.04 -10.99
CA HIS A 35 -2.67 -6.89 -11.87
C HIS A 35 -1.59 -7.02 -12.93
N ASP A 36 -1.79 -6.31 -14.05
CA ASP A 36 -0.81 -6.26 -15.13
C ASP A 36 0.47 -5.54 -14.68
N ALA A 37 1.49 -5.52 -15.56
CA ALA A 37 2.65 -4.69 -15.33
C ALA A 37 2.26 -3.19 -15.33
N PRO A 38 2.82 -2.38 -14.41
CA PRO A 38 2.66 -0.93 -14.47
C PRO A 38 3.24 -0.40 -15.78
N LYS A 39 2.62 0.65 -16.32
CA LYS A 39 2.96 1.19 -17.66
C LYS A 39 3.53 2.59 -17.55
N GLY A 40 4.40 2.99 -18.48
CA GLY A 40 4.96 4.33 -18.57
C GLY A 40 6.48 4.32 -18.67
N GLY A 41 7.05 5.47 -19.08
CA GLY A 41 8.50 5.65 -19.24
C GLY A 41 9.12 6.71 -18.33
N GLY A 42 8.34 7.25 -17.37
CA GLY A 42 8.78 8.30 -16.45
C GLY A 42 9.23 7.79 -15.08
N ALA A 43 9.58 8.72 -14.20
CA ALA A 43 9.98 8.43 -12.82
C ALA A 43 8.89 7.71 -12.01
N ARG A 44 7.64 8.19 -12.13
CA ARG A 44 6.42 7.53 -11.62
C ARG A 44 5.71 6.80 -12.76
N LEU A 45 5.52 5.49 -12.59
CA LEU A 45 4.79 4.63 -13.51
C LEU A 45 3.28 4.71 -13.21
N ARG A 46 2.46 4.53 -14.25
CA ARG A 46 1.01 4.44 -14.11
C ARG A 46 0.65 3.14 -13.37
N PRO A 47 -0.14 3.21 -12.28
CA PRO A 47 -0.62 2.02 -11.58
C PRO A 47 -1.38 1.08 -12.53
N PRO A 48 -1.20 -0.25 -12.40
CA PRO A 48 -1.78 -1.20 -13.33
C PRO A 48 -3.26 -1.47 -13.06
N GLY A 49 -4.02 -1.74 -14.13
CA GLY A 49 -5.34 -2.33 -14.03
C GLY A 49 -5.27 -3.81 -13.59
N CYS A 50 -6.42 -4.38 -13.24
CA CYS A 50 -6.47 -5.82 -12.92
C CYS A 50 -6.80 -6.62 -14.17
N SER A 51 -6.11 -7.74 -14.35
CA SER A 51 -6.38 -8.66 -15.46
C SER A 51 -7.62 -9.54 -15.20
N LYS A 52 -8.06 -9.65 -13.94
CA LYS A 52 -9.19 -10.49 -13.51
C LYS A 52 -10.52 -9.75 -13.38
N CYS A 53 -10.50 -8.42 -13.29
CA CYS A 53 -11.71 -7.60 -13.21
C CYS A 53 -11.49 -6.25 -13.89
N GLY A 54 -12.56 -5.56 -14.28
CA GLY A 54 -12.49 -4.26 -14.98
C GLY A 54 -11.96 -3.08 -14.14
N CYS A 55 -11.16 -3.31 -13.09
CA CYS A 55 -10.59 -2.21 -12.32
C CYS A 55 -9.45 -1.53 -13.10
N SER A 56 -9.52 -0.22 -13.20
CA SER A 56 -8.63 0.58 -14.05
C SER A 56 -7.25 0.82 -13.46
N ARG A 57 -7.14 0.88 -12.12
CA ARG A 57 -5.89 1.14 -11.41
C ARG A 57 -5.84 0.42 -10.06
N PHE A 58 -4.65 0.01 -9.65
CA PHE A 58 -4.40 -0.54 -8.32
C PHE A 58 -4.61 0.54 -7.25
N ARG A 59 -5.41 0.23 -6.24
CA ARG A 59 -5.62 1.07 -5.05
C ARG A 59 -5.50 0.18 -3.83
N TYR A 60 -4.51 0.45 -2.97
CA TYR A 60 -4.27 -0.34 -1.78
C TYR A 60 -5.49 -0.36 -0.86
N ALA A 61 -5.79 -1.52 -0.31
CA ALA A 61 -6.84 -1.70 0.68
C ALA A 61 -6.28 -2.47 1.87
N PRO A 62 -6.42 -1.94 3.10
CA PRO A 62 -6.02 -2.68 4.29
C PRO A 62 -6.86 -3.98 4.37
N THR A 63 -6.18 -5.06 4.71
CA THR A 63 -6.78 -6.40 4.77
C THR A 63 -7.11 -6.83 6.19
N ARG A 64 -6.59 -6.11 7.17
CA ARG A 64 -6.80 -6.35 8.60
C ARG A 64 -7.03 -5.04 9.35
N PRO A 65 -7.93 -5.01 10.34
CA PRO A 65 -8.15 -3.85 11.22
C PRO A 65 -6.88 -3.27 11.83
N GLU A 66 -5.92 -4.14 12.15
CA GLU A 66 -4.62 -3.81 12.73
C GLU A 66 -3.82 -2.83 11.85
N GLU A 67 -3.97 -2.92 10.52
CA GLU A 67 -3.27 -2.04 9.56
C GLU A 67 -3.76 -0.58 9.61
N CYS A 68 -4.91 -0.33 10.22
CA CYS A 68 -5.53 0.99 10.36
C CYS A 68 -5.88 1.31 11.83
N GLY A 69 -5.07 0.82 12.78
CA GLY A 69 -5.19 1.16 14.21
C GLY A 69 -6.40 0.54 14.92
N GLN A 70 -7.17 -0.32 14.25
CA GLN A 70 -8.36 -0.96 14.80
C GLN A 70 -8.03 -2.34 15.40
N TRP A 71 -6.88 -2.48 16.05
CA TRP A 71 -6.38 -3.75 16.62
C TRP A 71 -7.29 -4.36 17.70
N TRP A 72 -8.20 -3.56 18.27
CA TRP A 72 -9.18 -4.02 19.25
C TRP A 72 -10.39 -4.73 18.62
N LEU A 73 -10.64 -4.57 17.31
CA LEU A 73 -11.78 -5.19 16.64
C LEU A 73 -11.72 -6.72 16.64
N PRO A 74 -10.58 -7.37 16.30
CA PRO A 74 -10.45 -8.83 16.34
C PRO A 74 -10.72 -9.46 17.71
N ARG A 75 -10.64 -8.68 18.80
CA ARG A 75 -10.90 -9.15 20.17
C ARG A 75 -12.39 -9.16 20.53
N ARG A 76 -13.27 -8.62 19.68
CA ARG A 76 -14.72 -8.65 19.91
C ARG A 76 -15.30 -10.01 19.53
N LYS A 77 -16.18 -10.53 20.38
CA LYS A 77 -16.82 -11.85 20.22
C LYS A 77 -17.45 -12.08 18.85
N ASP A 78 -18.08 -11.05 18.28
CA ASP A 78 -18.83 -11.14 17.00
C ASP A 78 -18.10 -10.43 15.84
N PHE A 79 -16.77 -10.31 15.90
CA PHE A 79 -16.01 -9.69 14.83
C PHE A 79 -15.87 -10.62 13.60
N ASP A 80 -16.40 -10.18 12.46
CA ASP A 80 -16.20 -10.83 11.17
C ASP A 80 -15.25 -10.01 10.27
N VAL A 81 -14.05 -10.57 10.04
CA VAL A 81 -13.02 -9.97 9.18
C VAL A 81 -13.46 -9.84 7.71
N LYS A 82 -14.32 -10.75 7.21
CA LYS A 82 -14.82 -10.69 5.83
C LYS A 82 -15.80 -9.54 5.67
N ALA A 83 -16.73 -9.40 6.61
CA ALA A 83 -17.67 -8.28 6.65
C ALA A 83 -16.93 -6.93 6.79
N TRP A 84 -15.89 -6.88 7.63
CA TRP A 84 -15.04 -5.69 7.78
C TRP A 84 -14.32 -5.33 6.47
N ARG A 85 -13.68 -6.30 5.80
CA ARG A 85 -13.03 -6.08 4.49
C ARG A 85 -14.00 -5.58 3.43
N ALA A 86 -15.23 -6.10 3.41
CA ALA A 86 -16.26 -5.64 2.49
C ALA A 86 -16.61 -4.16 2.72
N ARG A 87 -16.68 -3.71 3.98
CA ARG A 87 -16.89 -2.30 4.34
C ARG A 87 -15.72 -1.41 3.92
N VAL A 88 -14.48 -1.83 4.18
CA VAL A 88 -13.26 -1.11 3.71
C VAL A 88 -13.29 -0.89 2.21
N ARG A 89 -13.64 -1.92 1.43
CA ARG A 89 -13.70 -1.82 -0.03
C ARG A 89 -14.83 -0.90 -0.50
N LYS A 90 -15.96 -0.90 0.22
CA LYS A 90 -17.12 -0.06 -0.09
C LYS A 90 -16.88 1.40 0.24
N ASN A 91 -16.24 1.69 1.37
CA ASN A 91 -16.02 3.06 1.84
C ASN A 91 -14.64 3.23 2.50
N PRO A 92 -13.54 3.27 1.73
CA PRO A 92 -12.18 3.33 2.28
C PRO A 92 -11.87 4.65 3.02
N GLN A 93 -12.66 5.69 2.83
CA GLN A 93 -12.47 7.00 3.48
C GLN A 93 -12.79 7.00 4.99
N ASP A 94 -13.46 5.96 5.50
CA ASP A 94 -13.81 5.81 6.92
C ASP A 94 -12.66 5.25 7.77
N TYR A 95 -11.50 4.97 7.15
CA TYR A 95 -10.40 4.27 7.78
C TYR A 95 -9.16 5.17 7.80
N ALA A 96 -8.46 5.21 8.95
CA ALA A 96 -7.25 6.01 9.14
C ALA A 96 -5.98 5.18 8.87
N CYS A 97 -4.98 5.80 8.26
CA CYS A 97 -3.65 5.24 8.09
C CYS A 97 -2.90 5.22 9.42
N LEU A 98 -2.31 4.07 9.78
CA LEU A 98 -1.58 3.93 11.05
C LEU A 98 -0.33 4.81 11.15
N ASN A 99 0.24 5.26 10.02
CA ASN A 99 1.50 6.01 9.99
C ASN A 99 1.32 7.55 9.97
N CYS A 100 0.16 8.05 9.56
CA CYS A 100 -0.07 9.49 9.41
C CYS A 100 -1.46 9.97 9.86
N ASP A 101 -2.30 9.07 10.36
CA ASP A 101 -3.68 9.31 10.82
C ASP A 101 -4.66 9.88 9.76
N GLN A 102 -4.20 10.11 8.53
CA GLN A 102 -5.06 10.56 7.42
C GLN A 102 -5.89 9.41 6.84
N LYS A 103 -6.90 9.74 6.04
CA LYS A 103 -7.79 8.74 5.46
C LYS A 103 -7.03 7.84 4.49
N VAL A 104 -7.31 6.54 4.55
CA VAL A 104 -6.81 5.52 3.61
C VAL A 104 -7.18 5.90 2.16
N SER A 105 -8.35 6.52 1.94
CA SER A 105 -8.79 6.98 0.62
C SER A 105 -7.88 8.02 -0.03
N ASP A 106 -7.18 8.82 0.79
CA ASP A 106 -6.41 9.97 0.32
C ASP A 106 -5.01 9.57 -0.13
N HIS A 107 -4.63 8.32 0.14
CA HIS A 107 -3.35 7.78 -0.25
C HIS A 107 -3.35 7.18 -1.64
N GLU A 108 -2.22 7.30 -2.34
CA GLU A 108 -2.01 6.70 -3.65
C GLU A 108 -0.96 5.59 -3.61
N ALA A 109 -1.20 4.52 -4.37
CA ALA A 109 -0.17 3.53 -4.66
C ALA A 109 0.75 4.07 -5.76
N VAL A 110 1.94 4.50 -5.37
CA VAL A 110 2.95 5.07 -6.25
C VAL A 110 3.92 3.99 -6.69
N PHE A 111 4.12 3.87 -8.01
CA PHE A 111 5.02 2.90 -8.64
C PHE A 111 6.23 3.65 -9.18
N GLU A 112 7.42 3.34 -8.70
CA GLU A 112 8.67 3.99 -9.10
C GLU A 112 9.68 2.98 -9.63
N THR A 113 10.49 3.39 -10.59
CA THR A 113 11.64 2.57 -11.03
C THR A 113 12.80 2.70 -10.04
N GLU A 114 13.69 1.70 -10.02
CA GLU A 114 14.91 1.78 -9.21
C GLU A 114 15.74 3.03 -9.54
N ARG A 115 15.86 3.33 -10.84
CA ARG A 115 16.58 4.53 -11.31
C ARG A 115 15.96 5.80 -10.74
N ALA A 116 14.64 5.96 -10.84
CA ALA A 116 13.95 7.13 -10.31
C ALA A 116 14.16 7.32 -8.80
N ARG A 117 14.14 6.22 -8.03
CA ARG A 117 14.43 6.27 -6.59
C ARG A 117 15.89 6.65 -6.32
N ARG A 118 16.85 6.08 -7.05
CA ARG A 118 18.27 6.44 -6.92
C ARG A 118 18.53 7.91 -7.24
N ASP A 119 17.97 8.40 -8.35
CA ASP A 119 18.10 9.79 -8.77
C ASP A 119 17.50 10.76 -7.73
N ALA A 120 16.47 10.32 -6.99
CA ALA A 120 15.87 11.04 -5.87
C ALA A 120 16.54 10.78 -4.50
N GLY A 121 17.65 10.04 -4.44
CA GLY A 121 18.32 9.70 -3.18
C GLY A 121 17.51 8.79 -2.24
N ARG A 122 16.49 8.10 -2.75
CA ARG A 122 15.58 7.24 -1.97
C ARG A 122 16.15 5.83 -1.81
N PRO A 123 15.80 5.11 -0.72
CA PRO A 123 16.28 3.75 -0.48
C PRO A 123 15.87 2.78 -1.58
N VAL A 124 16.80 1.89 -1.95
CA VAL A 124 16.64 0.81 -2.94
C VAL A 124 17.24 -0.49 -2.40
N ARG A 125 16.80 -1.64 -2.92
CA ARG A 125 17.29 -2.99 -2.56
C ARG A 125 17.29 -3.23 -1.04
N GLU A 126 18.43 -3.59 -0.46
CA GLU A 126 18.58 -3.86 0.97
C GLU A 126 18.26 -2.62 1.82
N ALA A 127 18.60 -1.42 1.34
CA ALA A 127 18.26 -0.17 2.02
C ALA A 127 16.74 0.10 1.96
N PHE A 128 16.04 -0.46 0.98
CA PHE A 128 14.59 -0.56 1.02
C PHE A 128 14.18 -1.70 1.96
N ALA A 129 14.50 -1.60 3.26
CA ALA A 129 14.07 -2.50 4.36
C ALA A 129 12.84 -1.94 5.13
N PRO A 130 11.91 -2.76 5.65
CA PRO A 130 10.68 -2.27 6.31
C PRO A 130 10.97 -1.15 7.30
N LEU A 131 10.12 -0.11 7.31
CA LEU A 131 10.30 1.09 8.16
C LEU A 131 11.57 1.92 7.87
N ALA A 132 12.28 1.73 6.75
CA ALA A 132 13.44 2.57 6.42
C ALA A 132 13.13 4.07 6.30
N SER A 133 11.87 4.44 6.09
CA SER A 133 11.41 5.84 6.07
C SER A 133 11.06 6.37 7.47
N THR A 134 11.11 5.53 8.51
CA THR A 134 10.82 5.83 9.92
C THR A 134 11.83 5.14 10.85
N PRO A 135 13.10 5.62 10.89
CA PRO A 135 14.20 4.93 11.57
C PRO A 135 13.96 4.67 13.07
N GLU A 136 13.32 5.61 13.78
CA GLU A 136 12.95 5.45 15.19
C GLU A 136 12.08 4.20 15.43
N LEU A 137 11.12 3.91 14.54
CA LEU A 137 10.28 2.71 14.66
C LEU A 137 11.02 1.46 14.23
N GLN A 138 11.91 1.58 13.24
CA GLN A 138 12.73 0.46 12.77
C GLN A 138 13.66 -0.07 13.87
N ALA A 139 14.21 0.81 14.71
CA ALA A 139 15.08 0.45 15.83
C ALA A 139 14.38 -0.32 16.97
N LEU A 140 13.04 -0.28 17.05
CA LEU A 140 12.27 -0.97 18.08
C LEU A 140 11.94 -2.43 17.72
N VAL A 141 12.20 -2.84 16.47
CA VAL A 141 11.79 -4.15 15.92
C VAL A 141 12.96 -4.95 15.33
N LEU A 142 14.19 -4.44 15.42
CA LEU A 142 15.45 -5.09 15.05
C LEU A 142 16.26 -5.42 16.29
#